data_AF-A0A3M1Z5T0-F1
#
_entry.id   AF-A0A3M1Z5T0-F1
#
_cell.length_a   1.000
_cell.length_b   1.000
_cell.length_c   1.000
_cell.angle_alpha   90.00
_cell.angle_beta   90.00
_cell.angle_gamma   90.00
#
_symmetry.space_group_name_H-M   'P 1'
#
loop_
_entity.id
_entity.type
_entity.pdbx_description
1 polymer ?
#
loop_
_entity_poly.entity_id
_entity_poly.type
_entity_poly.pdbx_seq_one_letter_code
_entity_poly.pdbx_strand_id
1 'polypeptide(L)' 'MSRPSEIREEVERLRAEIADRRRRLPAHSVRPHQLWEIEELEERLAALERALREGGGGDRR' A
#
# COMPACT_ATOMS: atom_id res chain seq x y z
N MET A 1 7.09 14.88 -9.47
CA MET A 1 5.88 14.04 -9.54
C MET A 1 6.28 12.72 -10.17
N SER A 2 6.13 11.60 -9.46
CA SER A 2 6.41 10.26 -10.01
C SER A 2 5.42 9.95 -11.12
N ARG A 3 5.86 9.20 -12.13
CA ARG A 3 5.02 8.81 -13.26
C ARG A 3 3.93 7.83 -12.79
N PRO A 4 2.74 7.83 -13.41
CA PRO A 4 1.66 6.90 -13.06
C PRO A 4 2.08 5.42 -13.09
N SER A 5 3.06 5.04 -13.93
CA SER A 5 3.64 3.71 -13.96
C SER A 5 4.42 3.38 -12.68
N GLU A 6 5.26 4.30 -12.21
CA GLU A 6 6.07 4.13 -10.99
C GLU A 6 5.17 4.01 -9.75
N ILE A 7 4.08 4.79 -9.70
CA ILE A 7 3.11 4.72 -8.61
C ILE A 7 2.36 3.37 -8.64
N ARG A 8 2.00 2.86 -9.82
CA ARG A 8 1.35 1.54 -9.94
C ARG A 8 2.27 0.40 -9.50
N GLU A 9 3.54 0.44 -9.90
CA GLU A 9 4.53 -0.54 -9.45
C GLU A 9 4.70 -0.50 -7.92
N GLU A 10 4.74 0.70 -7.33
CA GLU A 10 4.85 0.84 -5.87
C GLU A 10 3.60 0.33 -5.15
N VAL A 11 2.40 0.56 -5.69
CA VAL A 11 1.13 0.01 -5.17
C VAL A 11 1.17 -1.52 -5.15
N GLU A 12 1.60 -2.16 -6.24
CA GLU A 12 1.71 -3.62 -6.30
C GLU A 12 2.78 -4.16 -5.33
N ARG A 13 3.92 -3.47 -5.21
CA ARG A 13 4.96 -3.82 -4.23
C ARG A 13 4.43 -3.78 -2.80
N LEU A 14 3.77 -2.68 -2.41
CA LEU A 14 3.21 -2.51 -1.06
C LEU A 14 2.13 -3.54 -0.75
N ARG A 15 1.26 -3.84 -1.72
CA ARG A 15 0.23 -4.90 -1.59
C ARG A 15 0.85 -6.26 -1.31
N ALA A 16 1.91 -6.63 -2.04
CA ALA A 16 2.63 -7.87 -1.81
C ALA A 16 3.32 -7.88 -0.43
N GLU A 17 3.93 -6.77 -0.01
CA GLU A 17 4.59 -6.63 1.29
C GLU A 17 3.61 -6.78 2.46
N ILE A 18 2.44 -6.14 2.37
CA ILE A 18 1.38 -6.22 3.38
C ILE A 18 0.86 -7.66 3.48
N ALA A 19 0.62 -8.31 2.34
CA ALA A 19 0.14 -9.68 2.30
C ALA A 19 1.17 -10.66 2.92
N ASP A 20 2.46 -10.51 2.60
CA ASP A 20 3.52 -11.33 3.17
C ASP A 20 3.65 -11.10 4.69
N ARG A 21 3.65 -9.85 5.16
CA ARG A 21 3.66 -9.55 6.60
C ARG A 21 2.47 -10.14 7.33
N ARG A 22 1.26 -9.99 6.78
CA ARG A 22 0.03 -10.58 7.34
C ARG A 22 0.10 -12.10 7.42
N ARG A 23 0.65 -12.76 6.40
CA ARG A 23 0.85 -14.22 6.41
C ARG A 23 1.85 -14.69 7.46
N ARG A 24 2.83 -13.86 7.81
CA ARG A 24 3.86 -14.16 8.82
C ARG A 24 3.42 -13.84 10.25
N LEU A 25 2.26 -13.19 10.44
CA LEU A 25 1.77 -12.89 11.77
C LEU A 25 1.44 -14.17 12.55
N PRO A 26 1.89 -14.29 13.81
CA PRO A 26 1.55 -15.44 14.64
C PRO A 26 0.10 -15.34 15.12
N ALA A 27 -0.68 -16.41 14.94
CA ALA A 27 -2.14 -16.44 15.18
C ALA A 27 -2.59 -16.04 16.61
N HIS A 28 -1.72 -16.23 17.62
CA HIS A 28 -2.06 -16.00 19.03
C HIS A 28 -1.14 -15.02 19.75
N SER A 29 -0.18 -14.40 19.05
CA SER A 29 0.84 -13.56 19.69
C SER A 29 1.28 -12.37 18.85
N VAL A 30 0.36 -11.84 18.04
CA VAL A 30 0.61 -10.62 17.25
C VAL A 30 1.04 -9.49 18.19
N ARG A 31 2.22 -8.92 17.96
CA ARG A 31 2.74 -7.79 18.71
C ARG A 31 2.14 -6.49 18.16
N PRO A 32 1.82 -5.49 19.00
CA PRO A 32 1.31 -4.20 18.53
C PRO A 32 2.18 -3.55 17.44
N HIS A 33 3.51 -3.61 17.60
CA HIS A 33 4.46 -3.13 16.60
C HIS A 33 4.27 -3.77 15.22
N GLN A 34 3.98 -5.07 15.15
CA GLN A 34 3.77 -5.76 13.88
C GLN A 34 2.48 -5.30 13.18
N LEU A 35 1.46 -4.90 13.95
CA LEU A 35 0.25 -4.29 13.41
C LEU A 35 0.53 -2.87 12.92
N TRP A 36 1.26 -2.08 13.70
CA TRP A 36 1.62 -0.71 13.31
C TRP A 36 2.43 -0.66 12.01
N GLU A 37 3.38 -1.57 11.82
CA GLU A 37 4.11 -1.67 10.54
C GLU A 37 3.18 -1.96 9.36
N ILE A 38 2.16 -2.80 9.56
CA ILE A 38 1.17 -3.11 8.54
C ILE A 38 0.27 -1.89 8.28
N GLU A 39 -0.19 -1.22 9.34
CA GLU A 39 -1.03 -0.02 9.26
C GLU A 39 -0.33 1.12 8.50
N GLU A 40 0.97 1.37 8.78
CA GLU A 40 1.75 2.39 8.06
C GLU A 40 1.87 2.07 6.56
N LEU A 41 2.09 0.80 6.21
CA LEU A 41 2.13 0.36 4.82
C LEU A 41 0.76 0.52 4.15
N GLU A 42 -0.33 0.22 4.86
CA GLU A 42 -1.70 0.38 4.37
C GLU A 42 -2.06 1.86 4.17
N GLU A 43 -1.65 2.76 5.06
CA GLU A 43 -1.84 4.20 4.89
C GLU A 43 -1.09 4.72 3.66
N ARG A 44 0.16 4.28 3.48
CA ARG A 44 0.98 4.65 2.31
C ARG A 44 0.37 4.13 1.01
N LEU A 45 -0.11 2.88 1.02
CA LEU A 45 -0.83 2.29 -0.11
C LEU A 45 -2.08 3.13 -0.46
N ALA A 46 -2.90 3.49 0.53
CA ALA A 46 -4.09 4.30 0.33
C ALA A 46 -3.78 5.70 -0.20
N ALA A 47 -2.64 6.30 0.17
CA ALA A 47 -2.19 7.57 -0.38
C ALA A 47 -1.79 7.45 -1.86
N LEU A 48 -1.05 6.40 -2.23
CA LEU A 48 -0.62 6.16 -3.62
C LEU A 48 -1.81 5.79 -4.51
N GLU A 49 -2.77 5.03 -4.01
CA GLU A 49 -4.02 4.72 -4.73
C GLU A 49 -4.87 5.97 -4.97
N ARG A 50 -4.93 6.89 -4.00
CA ARG A 50 -5.55 8.21 -4.18
C ARG A 50 -4.81 9.01 -5.24
N ALA A 51 -3.47 9.07 -5.18
CA ALA A 51 -2.66 9.75 -6.18
C ALA A 51 -2.83 9.17 -7.59
N LEU A 52 -2.97 7.85 -7.74
CA LEU A 52 -3.30 7.21 -9.03
C LEU A 52 -4.70 7.57 -9.52
N ARG A 53 -5.68 7.67 -8.61
CA ARG A 53 -7.07 7.98 -8.96
C ARG A 53 -7.22 9.45 -9.35
N GLU A 54 -6.55 10.34 -8.63
CA GLU A 54 -6.56 11.79 -8.87
C GLU A 54 -5.66 12.15 -10.08
N GLY A 55 -4.49 11.52 -10.21
CA GLY A 55 -3.57 11.72 -11.34
C GLY A 55 -3.96 10.97 -12.61
N GLY A 56 -4.78 9.92 -12.52
CA GLY A 56 -5.30 9.14 -13.65
C GLY A 56 -6.77 9.39 -14.00
N GLY A 57 -7.46 10.22 -13.22
CA GLY A 57 -8.87 10.59 -13.41
C GLY A 57 -9.09 11.91 -14.17
N GLY A 58 -8.03 12.67 -14.45
CA GLY A 58 -8.09 13.95 -15.18
C GLY A 58 -7.98 13.84 -16.71
N ASP A 59 -7.76 12.66 -17.27
CA ASP A 59 -7.67 12.44 -18.72
C ASP A 59 -8.90 11.71 -19.27
N ARG A 60 -10.10 12.21 -18.93
CA ARG A 60 -11.33 11.85 -19.64
C ARG A 60 -12.26 13.06 -19.78
N ARG A 61 -12.10 13.72 -20.94
CA ARG A 61 -13.01 14.65 -21.63
C ARG A 61 -13.32 16.00 -20.99
#